data_AF-A0A973GY84-F1
#
_entry.id   AF-A0A973GY84-F1
#
_cell.length_a   1.000
_cell.length_b   1.000
_cell.length_c   1.000
_cell.angle_alpha   90.00
_cell.angle_beta   90.00
_cell.angle_gamma   90.00
#
_symmetry.space_group_name_H-M   'P 1'
#
loop_
_entity.id
_entity.type
_entity.pdbx_description
1 polymer ?
#
loop_
_entity_poly.entity_id
_entity_poly.type
_entity_poly.pdbx_seq_one_letter_code
_entity_poly.pdbx_strand_id
1 'polypeptide(L)'
;MIVIMSFIGIYFIVRNKLSRINIILLISVLGMIVLSINLIPNNFSDTTILAYLHLPIFMWIWIGSSYTSNKYNDNPMSLAFLRFNGEFIVLYTIMAISGIVLTGITMQLFYMIDLDISEFYFTNIVLFGVASLSILATYLIDIKLNIVRNIAPLIAKLFGPLVLITLILFIVSIIITGQNPFMDRDFLLMFNIVLVIVLAISIFSIIENSNSKITDTINCALITIALLIDLFALSAIIFRLNSYGLTPNRCAVLGINIIIGVHLGLILVSYYGYFKKNKPLQTIHNSITSYLPIYGIWSVIVILIFPLIF
;
A
#
# COMPACT_ATOMS: atom_id res chain seq x y z
N MET A 1 15.19 1.42 4.82
CA MET A 1 14.07 1.40 3.85
C MET A 1 14.38 2.20 2.58
N ILE A 2 14.66 3.51 2.65
CA ILE A 2 14.93 4.36 1.47
C ILE A 2 15.98 3.73 0.57
N VAL A 3 17.15 3.40 1.12
CA VAL A 3 18.26 2.79 0.38
C VAL A 3 17.82 1.53 -0.39
N ILE A 4 17.13 0.60 0.28
CA ILE A 4 16.65 -0.65 -0.32
C ILE A 4 15.68 -0.36 -1.48
N MET A 5 14.71 0.51 -1.27
CA MET A 5 13.72 0.90 -2.29
C MET A 5 14.37 1.64 -3.46
N SER A 6 15.38 2.47 -3.20
CA SER A 6 16.18 3.12 -4.24
C SER A 6 16.93 2.10 -5.11
N PHE A 7 17.55 1.07 -4.51
CA PHE A 7 18.20 0.00 -5.28
C PHE A 7 17.22 -0.76 -6.17
N ILE A 8 16.02 -1.07 -5.67
CA ILE A 8 14.96 -1.71 -6.45
C ILE A 8 14.55 -0.84 -7.64
N GLY A 9 14.36 0.47 -7.43
CA GLY A 9 14.03 1.37 -8.55
C GLY A 9 15.18 1.52 -9.54
N ILE A 10 16.44 1.61 -9.08
CA ILE A 10 17.62 1.63 -9.97
C ILE A 10 17.68 0.36 -10.82
N TYR A 11 17.42 -0.80 -10.23
CA TYR A 11 17.33 -2.07 -10.95
C TYR A 11 16.32 -2.00 -12.10
N PHE A 12 15.10 -1.47 -11.86
CA PHE A 12 14.11 -1.28 -12.92
C PHE A 12 14.48 -0.18 -13.92
N ILE A 13 15.14 0.90 -13.49
CA ILE A 13 15.64 1.95 -14.39
C ILE A 13 16.57 1.36 -15.44
N VAL A 14 17.54 0.54 -15.00
CA VAL A 14 18.52 -0.11 -15.88
C VAL A 14 17.84 -1.15 -16.76
N ARG A 15 17.00 -2.02 -16.18
CA ARG A 15 16.35 -3.11 -16.92
C ARG A 15 15.37 -2.60 -17.98
N ASN A 16 14.59 -1.58 -17.66
CA ASN A 16 13.54 -1.07 -18.55
C ASN A 16 14.01 0.06 -19.49
N LYS A 17 15.31 0.43 -19.45
CA LYS A 17 15.93 1.44 -20.33
C LYS A 17 15.14 2.75 -20.40
N LEU A 18 14.86 3.35 -19.24
CA LEU A 18 14.15 4.64 -19.16
C LEU A 18 14.87 5.75 -19.95
N SER A 19 14.09 6.69 -20.46
CA SER A 19 14.65 7.87 -21.13
C SER A 19 15.44 8.74 -20.14
N ARG A 20 16.50 9.40 -20.62
CA ARG A 20 17.33 10.30 -19.80
C ARG A 20 16.51 11.37 -19.09
N ILE A 21 15.49 11.93 -19.76
CA ILE A 21 14.60 12.95 -19.17
C ILE A 21 13.87 12.40 -17.94
N ASN A 22 13.35 11.18 -18.03
CA ASN A 22 12.57 10.60 -16.93
C ASN A 22 13.47 10.17 -15.77
N ILE A 23 14.70 9.74 -16.06
CA ILE A 23 15.72 9.50 -15.03
C ILE A 23 16.04 10.80 -14.28
N ILE A 24 16.27 11.91 -15.00
CA ILE A 24 16.53 13.22 -14.38
C ILE A 24 15.35 13.66 -13.51
N LEU A 25 14.11 13.51 -14.00
CA LEU A 25 12.91 13.82 -13.22
C LEU A 25 12.81 12.97 -11.95
N LEU A 26 13.00 11.65 -12.05
CA LEU A 26 12.94 10.73 -10.90
C LEU A 26 14.02 11.04 -9.85
N ILE A 27 15.25 11.33 -10.29
CA ILE A 27 16.35 11.70 -9.39
C ILE A 27 16.09 13.06 -8.74
N SER A 28 15.58 14.03 -9.50
CA SER A 28 15.27 15.37 -9.00
C SER A 28 14.21 15.32 -7.89
N VAL A 29 13.09 14.62 -8.12
CA VAL A 29 12.02 14.48 -7.14
C VAL A 29 12.49 13.72 -5.90
N LEU A 30 13.25 12.63 -6.07
CA LEU A 30 13.81 11.88 -4.95
C LEU A 30 14.81 12.73 -4.15
N GLY A 31 15.67 13.49 -4.82
CA GLY A 31 16.60 14.43 -4.20
C GLY A 31 15.88 15.51 -3.40
N MET A 32 14.79 16.08 -3.93
CA MET A 32 13.98 17.08 -3.24
C MET A 32 13.39 16.53 -1.94
N ILE A 33 12.89 15.29 -1.94
CA ILE A 33 12.31 14.65 -0.75
C ILE A 33 13.38 14.28 0.29
N VAL A 34 14.54 13.79 -0.15
CA VAL A 34 15.64 13.51 0.76
C VAL A 34 16.15 14.80 1.40
N LEU A 35 16.28 15.87 0.62
CA LEU A 35 16.67 17.19 1.13
C LEU A 35 15.63 17.74 2.11
N SER A 36 14.34 17.69 1.77
CA SER A 36 13.28 18.19 2.65
C SER A 36 13.30 17.47 3.98
N ILE A 37 13.42 16.14 3.99
CA ILE A 37 13.45 15.36 5.24
C ILE A 37 14.67 15.69 6.09
N ASN A 38 15.84 15.86 5.48
CA ASN A 38 17.06 16.23 6.20
C ASN A 38 17.03 17.66 6.75
N LEU A 39 16.22 18.55 6.18
CA LEU A 39 16.07 19.94 6.62
C LEU A 39 15.04 20.09 7.75
N ILE A 40 14.12 19.14 7.92
CA ILE A 40 13.12 19.21 8.99
C ILE A 40 13.84 18.97 10.35
N PRO A 41 13.68 19.86 11.34
CA PRO A 41 14.26 19.67 12.67
C PRO A 41 13.82 18.34 13.27
N ASN A 42 14.75 17.56 13.79
CA ASN A 42 14.49 16.21 14.33
C ASN A 42 13.87 16.27 15.74
N ASN A 43 12.74 16.97 15.86
CA ASN A 43 12.06 17.27 17.11
C ASN A 43 10.86 16.35 17.36
N PHE A 44 10.69 15.28 16.58
CA PHE A 44 9.54 14.36 16.62
C PHE A 44 8.18 15.09 16.61
N SER A 45 8.06 16.17 15.85
CA SER A 45 6.77 16.87 15.66
C SER A 45 5.79 15.98 14.89
N ASP A 46 4.48 16.26 15.03
CA ASP A 46 3.44 15.53 14.28
C ASP A 46 3.69 15.56 12.75
N THR A 47 4.24 16.65 12.23
CA THR A 47 4.60 16.79 10.81
C THR A 47 5.77 15.89 10.40
N THR A 48 6.79 15.72 11.26
CA THR A 48 7.91 14.79 11.00
C THR A 48 7.44 13.35 10.92
N ILE A 49 6.63 12.92 11.90
CA ILE A 49 6.09 11.56 11.97
C ILE A 49 5.25 11.28 10.72
N LEU A 50 4.43 12.26 10.33
CA LEU A 50 3.57 12.13 9.18
C LEU A 50 4.34 12.05 7.85
N ALA A 51 5.42 12.82 7.71
CA ALA A 51 6.33 12.73 6.56
C ALA A 51 6.98 11.33 6.47
N TYR A 52 7.45 10.77 7.59
CA TYR A 52 7.99 9.41 7.63
C TYR A 52 6.95 8.35 7.28
N LEU A 53 5.69 8.54 7.68
CA LEU A 53 4.61 7.62 7.35
C LEU A 53 4.25 7.62 5.86
N HIS A 54 4.35 8.76 5.18
CA HIS A 54 4.04 8.89 3.74
C HIS A 54 5.21 8.54 2.82
N LEU A 55 6.45 8.55 3.34
CA LEU A 55 7.64 8.20 2.59
C LEU A 55 7.59 6.79 1.94
N PRO A 56 7.17 5.70 2.61
CA PRO A 56 7.01 4.39 1.97
C PRO A 56 6.07 4.43 0.75
N ILE A 57 4.98 5.19 0.83
CA ILE A 57 3.99 5.34 -0.24
C ILE A 57 4.60 6.09 -1.42
N PHE A 58 5.33 7.19 -1.14
CA PHE A 58 6.08 7.90 -2.17
C PHE A 58 7.10 6.99 -2.86
N MET A 59 7.93 6.27 -2.09
CA MET A 59 8.96 5.39 -2.64
C MET A 59 8.35 4.25 -3.46
N TRP A 60 7.20 3.73 -3.04
CA TRP A 60 6.47 2.71 -3.80
C TRP A 60 6.05 3.22 -5.18
N ILE A 61 5.56 4.46 -5.26
CA ILE A 61 5.14 5.07 -6.54
C ILE A 61 6.34 5.45 -7.39
N TRP A 62 7.42 5.92 -6.77
CA TRP A 62 8.69 6.15 -7.46
C TRP A 62 9.22 4.88 -8.12
N ILE A 63 9.17 3.73 -7.43
CA ILE A 63 9.48 2.42 -8.04
C ILE A 63 8.49 2.09 -9.16
N GLY A 64 7.18 2.30 -8.97
CA GLY A 64 6.17 2.04 -10.00
C GLY A 64 6.39 2.86 -11.28
N SER A 65 6.82 4.12 -11.15
CA SER A 65 7.22 4.96 -12.29
C SER A 65 8.46 4.43 -12.99
N SER A 66 9.43 3.88 -12.25
CA SER A 66 10.59 3.21 -12.86
C SER A 66 10.23 1.88 -13.56
N TYR A 67 9.22 1.19 -13.06
CA TYR A 67 8.74 -0.08 -13.60
C TYR A 67 7.99 0.08 -14.93
N THR A 68 7.18 1.13 -15.06
CA THR A 68 6.25 1.33 -16.20
C THR A 68 6.89 1.99 -17.44
N SER A 69 8.19 2.29 -17.42
CA SER A 69 9.04 2.60 -18.59
C SER A 69 8.43 3.58 -19.62
N ASN A 70 8.00 4.77 -19.18
CA ASN A 70 7.37 5.83 -20.00
C ASN A 70 5.98 5.51 -20.57
N LYS A 71 5.44 4.33 -20.28
CA LYS A 71 4.14 3.86 -20.78
C LYS A 71 3.11 3.86 -19.67
N TYR A 72 3.04 4.97 -18.93
CA TYR A 72 2.14 5.09 -17.78
C TYR A 72 0.65 4.92 -18.17
N ASN A 73 0.30 5.32 -19.40
CA ASN A 73 -1.03 5.14 -19.99
C ASN A 73 -1.27 3.72 -20.55
N ASP A 74 -0.24 2.88 -20.68
CA ASP A 74 -0.42 1.48 -21.04
C ASP A 74 -0.83 0.68 -19.79
N ASN A 75 -2.14 0.52 -19.64
CA ASN A 75 -2.77 -0.31 -18.62
C ASN A 75 -2.11 -1.67 -18.33
N PRO A 76 -1.56 -2.43 -19.31
CA PRO A 76 -0.92 -3.71 -19.00
C PRO A 76 0.33 -3.59 -18.12
N MET A 77 1.15 -2.54 -18.25
CA MET A 77 2.37 -2.39 -17.45
C MET A 77 2.07 -1.98 -16.01
N SER A 78 1.11 -1.08 -15.80
CA SER A 78 0.67 -0.70 -14.46
C SER A 78 -0.02 -1.85 -13.73
N LEU A 79 -0.77 -2.71 -14.44
CA LEU A 79 -1.32 -3.94 -13.89
C LEU A 79 -0.21 -4.95 -13.52
N ALA A 80 0.82 -5.07 -14.37
CA ALA A 80 1.98 -5.92 -14.09
C ALA A 80 2.76 -5.44 -12.85
N PHE A 81 2.88 -4.14 -12.63
CA PHE A 81 3.45 -3.59 -11.40
C PHE A 81 2.63 -4.00 -10.16
N LEU A 82 1.30 -3.88 -10.21
CA LEU A 82 0.46 -4.31 -9.08
C LEU A 82 0.56 -5.83 -8.83
N ARG A 83 0.62 -6.65 -9.88
CA ARG A 83 0.89 -8.10 -9.76
C ARG A 83 2.24 -8.37 -9.09
N PHE A 84 3.28 -7.68 -9.55
CA PHE A 84 4.61 -7.76 -8.97
C PHE A 84 4.59 -7.47 -7.47
N ASN A 85 3.84 -6.46 -7.01
CA ASN A 85 3.73 -6.15 -5.58
C ASN A 85 3.12 -7.30 -4.77
N GLY A 86 2.06 -7.93 -5.29
CA GLY A 86 1.45 -9.08 -4.64
C GLY A 86 2.38 -10.28 -4.55
N GLU A 87 3.08 -10.59 -5.66
CA GLU A 87 4.07 -11.67 -5.71
C GLU A 87 5.27 -11.36 -4.81
N PHE A 88 5.70 -10.10 -4.75
CA PHE A 88 6.81 -9.62 -3.92
C PHE A 88 6.52 -9.81 -2.44
N ILE A 89 5.37 -9.35 -1.96
CA ILE A 89 4.99 -9.50 -0.55
C ILE A 89 4.96 -10.98 -0.15
N VAL A 90 4.36 -11.83 -0.97
CA VAL A 90 4.27 -13.27 -0.68
C VAL A 90 5.65 -13.92 -0.64
N LEU A 91 6.47 -13.73 -1.69
CA LEU A 91 7.79 -14.33 -1.78
C LEU A 91 8.71 -13.82 -0.66
N TYR A 92 8.74 -12.51 -0.46
CA TYR A 92 9.53 -11.89 0.60
C TYR A 92 9.13 -12.43 1.97
N THR A 93 7.83 -12.59 2.25
CA THR A 93 7.35 -13.14 3.53
C THR A 93 7.82 -14.57 3.75
N ILE A 94 7.70 -15.44 2.75
CA ILE A 94 8.14 -16.84 2.84
C ILE A 94 9.66 -16.91 3.12
N MET A 95 10.45 -16.12 2.39
CA MET A 95 11.89 -16.09 2.58
C MET A 95 12.28 -15.46 3.93
N ALA A 96 11.54 -14.43 4.39
CA ALA A 96 11.78 -13.78 5.67
C ALA A 96 11.47 -14.72 6.84
N ILE A 97 10.36 -15.47 6.79
CA ILE A 97 10.04 -16.52 7.77
C ILE A 97 11.17 -17.55 7.81
N SER A 98 11.67 -17.98 6.65
CA SER A 98 12.80 -18.91 6.57
C SER A 98 14.06 -18.33 7.21
N GLY A 99 14.34 -17.04 7.00
CA GLY A 99 15.45 -16.31 7.63
C GLY A 99 15.30 -16.18 9.15
N ILE A 100 14.09 -15.95 9.65
CA ILE A 100 13.79 -15.91 11.09
C ILE A 100 14.05 -17.28 11.73
N VAL A 101 13.56 -18.36 11.11
CA VAL A 101 13.80 -19.72 11.58
C VAL A 101 15.30 -20.04 11.62
N LEU A 102 16.03 -19.71 10.54
CA LEU A 102 17.48 -19.88 10.49
C LEU A 102 18.18 -19.09 11.59
N THR A 103 17.81 -17.81 11.77
CA THR A 103 18.36 -16.94 12.83
C THR A 103 18.14 -17.54 14.22
N GLY A 104 16.93 -18.04 14.49
CA GLY A 104 16.62 -18.68 15.77
C GLY A 104 17.48 -19.92 16.02
N ILE A 105 17.64 -20.79 15.02
CA ILE A 105 18.46 -21.99 15.12
C ILE A 105 19.94 -21.63 15.32
N THR A 106 20.49 -20.69 14.54
CA THR A 106 21.89 -20.29 14.69
C THR A 106 22.15 -19.69 16.05
N MET A 107 21.30 -18.78 16.51
CA MET A 107 21.43 -18.18 17.83
C MET A 107 21.39 -19.23 18.94
N GLN A 108 20.47 -20.19 18.85
CA GLN A 108 20.32 -21.25 19.84
C GLN A 108 21.55 -22.18 19.88
N LEU A 109 22.10 -22.54 18.72
CA LEU A 109 23.26 -23.43 18.62
C LEU A 109 24.51 -22.81 19.27
N PHE A 110 24.75 -21.52 19.05
CA PHE A 110 25.90 -20.82 19.65
C PHE A 110 25.68 -20.57 21.15
N TYR A 111 24.46 -20.27 21.58
CA TYR A 111 24.13 -20.14 22.99
C TYR A 111 24.39 -21.44 23.77
N MET A 112 24.14 -22.61 23.17
CA MET A 112 24.38 -23.93 23.79
C MET A 112 25.85 -24.25 24.05
N ILE A 113 26.78 -23.52 23.43
CA ILE A 113 28.24 -23.62 23.67
C ILE A 113 28.78 -22.39 24.40
N ASP A 114 27.91 -21.69 25.14
CA ASP A 114 28.20 -20.50 25.94
C ASP A 114 28.74 -19.31 25.12
N LEU A 115 28.38 -19.22 23.83
CA LEU A 115 28.72 -18.08 22.96
C LEU A 115 27.49 -17.21 22.67
N ASP A 116 27.45 -16.00 23.24
CA ASP A 116 26.45 -14.99 22.87
C ASP A 116 26.92 -14.21 21.63
N ILE A 117 26.39 -14.60 20.47
CA ILE A 117 26.67 -13.96 19.19
C ILE A 117 25.57 -12.98 18.76
N SER A 118 24.62 -12.63 19.64
CA SER A 118 23.38 -11.94 19.28
C SER A 118 23.63 -10.61 18.59
N GLU A 119 24.37 -9.72 19.25
CA GLU A 119 24.67 -8.39 18.73
C GLU A 119 25.43 -8.45 17.39
N PHE A 120 26.43 -9.34 17.30
CA PHE A 120 27.20 -9.55 16.08
C PHE A 120 26.32 -10.05 14.94
N TYR A 121 25.47 -11.05 15.20
CA TYR A 121 24.64 -11.69 14.19
C TYR A 121 23.54 -10.75 13.68
N PHE A 122 22.87 -10.01 14.57
CA PHE A 122 21.84 -9.06 14.17
C PHE A 122 22.40 -7.90 13.34
N THR A 123 23.52 -7.33 13.78
CA THR A 123 24.10 -6.14 13.14
C THR A 123 24.75 -6.48 11.80
N ASN A 124 25.45 -7.62 11.70
CA ASN A 124 26.27 -7.95 10.53
C ASN A 124 25.62 -8.96 9.57
N ILE A 125 24.69 -9.80 10.03
CA ILE A 125 24.12 -10.86 9.20
C ILE A 125 22.64 -10.58 8.94
N VAL A 126 21.83 -10.39 9.97
CA VAL A 126 20.37 -10.18 9.81
C VAL A 126 20.08 -8.89 9.04
N LEU A 127 20.72 -7.77 9.40
CA LEU A 127 20.50 -6.48 8.73
C LEU A 127 20.78 -6.57 7.21
N PHE A 128 21.91 -7.18 6.83
CA PHE A 128 22.27 -7.40 5.43
C PHE A 128 21.39 -8.47 4.76
N GLY A 129 20.97 -9.49 5.52
CA GLY A 129 20.02 -10.50 5.08
C GLY A 129 18.70 -9.89 4.65
N VAL A 130 18.09 -9.05 5.49
CA VAL A 130 16.82 -8.35 5.19
C VAL A 130 16.94 -7.48 3.93
N ALA A 131 18.05 -6.73 3.82
CA ALA A 131 18.28 -5.86 2.66
C ALA A 131 18.50 -6.66 1.36
N SER A 132 19.35 -7.67 1.39
CA SER A 132 19.63 -8.54 0.24
C SER A 132 18.41 -9.36 -0.18
N LEU A 133 17.60 -9.80 0.79
CA LEU A 133 16.35 -10.52 0.56
C LEU A 133 15.36 -9.72 -0.29
N SER A 134 15.26 -8.42 -0.04
CA SER A 134 14.39 -7.51 -0.83
C SER A 134 14.82 -7.44 -2.30
N ILE A 135 16.13 -7.38 -2.56
CA ILE A 135 16.67 -7.33 -3.92
C ILE A 135 16.53 -8.69 -4.60
N LEU A 136 16.82 -9.77 -3.88
CA LEU A 136 16.71 -11.14 -4.37
C LEU A 136 15.26 -11.49 -4.73
N ALA A 137 14.29 -11.17 -3.87
CA ALA A 137 12.87 -11.38 -4.16
C ALA A 137 12.43 -10.62 -5.43
N THR A 138 12.86 -9.36 -5.58
CA THR A 138 12.63 -8.57 -6.80
C THR A 138 13.17 -9.27 -8.04
N TYR A 139 14.43 -9.71 -8.00
CA TYR A 139 15.09 -10.39 -9.12
C TYR A 139 14.40 -11.71 -9.48
N LEU A 140 14.05 -12.53 -8.49
CA LEU A 140 13.41 -13.83 -8.69
C LEU A 140 12.04 -13.69 -9.39
N ILE A 141 11.21 -12.74 -8.95
CA ILE A 141 9.90 -12.50 -9.59
C ILE A 141 10.09 -12.03 -11.03
N ASP A 142 11.08 -11.19 -11.26
CA ASP A 142 11.33 -10.60 -12.56
C ASP A 142 11.91 -11.59 -13.59
N ILE A 143 12.57 -12.66 -13.15
CA ILE A 143 12.89 -13.83 -14.01
C ILE A 143 11.71 -14.79 -14.18
N LYS A 144 10.49 -14.39 -13.76
CA LYS A 144 9.21 -15.11 -13.87
C LYS A 144 9.22 -16.47 -13.16
N LEU A 145 9.73 -16.50 -11.94
CA LEU A 145 9.68 -17.70 -11.12
C LEU A 145 8.22 -18.01 -10.76
N ASN A 146 7.65 -19.03 -11.38
CA ASN A 146 6.21 -19.36 -11.29
C ASN A 146 5.74 -19.80 -9.89
N ILE A 147 6.61 -19.89 -8.88
CA ILE A 147 6.28 -20.43 -7.54
C ILE A 147 5.18 -19.61 -6.85
N VAL A 148 5.19 -18.28 -6.99
CA VAL A 148 4.30 -17.38 -6.25
C VAL A 148 3.22 -16.72 -7.12
N ARG A 149 3.14 -17.12 -8.39
CA ARG A 149 2.23 -16.48 -9.34
C ARG A 149 0.79 -16.62 -8.87
N ASN A 150 0.07 -15.50 -8.86
CA ASN A 150 -1.35 -15.41 -8.49
C ASN A 150 -1.71 -15.76 -7.03
N ILE A 151 -0.75 -15.87 -6.11
CA ILE A 151 -1.07 -16.13 -4.71
C ILE A 151 -1.81 -14.94 -4.07
N ALA A 152 -1.36 -13.70 -4.30
CA ALA A 152 -2.04 -12.53 -3.74
C ALA A 152 -3.51 -12.39 -4.21
N PRO A 153 -3.85 -12.54 -5.51
CA PRO A 153 -5.23 -12.64 -5.96
C PRO A 153 -6.04 -13.77 -5.34
N LEU A 154 -5.44 -14.94 -5.11
CA LEU A 154 -6.08 -16.07 -4.44
C LEU A 154 -6.44 -15.71 -2.99
N ILE A 155 -5.49 -15.13 -2.25
CA ILE A 155 -5.70 -14.64 -0.88
C ILE A 155 -6.84 -13.61 -0.87
N ALA A 156 -6.84 -12.65 -1.79
CA ALA A 156 -7.89 -11.65 -1.88
C ALA A 156 -9.28 -12.26 -2.13
N LYS A 157 -9.39 -13.26 -3.00
CA LYS A 157 -10.66 -13.97 -3.27
C LYS A 157 -11.14 -14.80 -2.09
N LEU A 158 -10.21 -15.37 -1.32
CA LEU A 158 -10.52 -16.14 -0.11
C LEU A 158 -10.97 -15.22 1.02
N PHE A 159 -10.26 -14.12 1.27
CA PHE A 159 -10.53 -13.22 2.40
C PHE A 159 -11.62 -12.18 2.10
N GLY A 160 -11.86 -11.81 0.85
CA GLY A 160 -12.90 -10.84 0.48
C GLY A 160 -14.29 -11.14 1.06
N PRO A 161 -14.83 -12.37 0.92
CA PRO A 161 -16.09 -12.76 1.55
C PRO A 161 -16.05 -12.69 3.09
N LEU A 162 -14.94 -13.10 3.71
CA LEU A 162 -14.79 -13.05 5.17
C LEU A 162 -14.81 -11.60 5.65
N VAL A 163 -14.03 -10.72 5.02
CA VAL A 163 -14.00 -9.30 5.37
C VAL A 163 -15.38 -8.68 5.17
N LEU A 164 -16.07 -8.99 4.07
CA LEU A 164 -17.44 -8.53 3.84
C LEU A 164 -18.38 -8.90 5.00
N ILE A 165 -18.35 -10.17 5.44
CA ILE A 165 -19.16 -10.65 6.56
C ILE A 165 -18.81 -9.88 7.84
N THR A 166 -17.51 -9.69 8.13
CA THR A 166 -17.10 -8.94 9.32
C THR A 166 -17.60 -7.50 9.31
N LEU A 167 -17.52 -6.80 8.17
CA LEU A 167 -18.01 -5.41 8.06
C LEU A 167 -19.53 -5.32 8.22
N ILE A 168 -20.28 -6.28 7.65
CA ILE A 168 -21.74 -6.35 7.84
C ILE A 168 -22.08 -6.56 9.32
N LEU A 169 -21.48 -7.57 9.96
CA LEU A 169 -21.72 -7.88 11.37
C LEU A 169 -21.35 -6.71 12.27
N PHE A 170 -20.27 -6.01 11.93
CA PHE A 170 -19.83 -4.83 12.67
C PHE A 170 -20.83 -3.67 12.55
N ILE A 171 -21.32 -3.35 11.34
CA ILE A 171 -22.37 -2.34 11.14
C ILE A 171 -23.65 -2.71 11.90
N VAL A 172 -24.08 -3.97 11.83
CA VAL A 172 -25.24 -4.46 12.58
C VAL A 172 -25.03 -4.31 14.09
N SER A 173 -23.83 -4.62 14.58
CA SER A 173 -23.49 -4.49 16.01
C SER A 173 -23.51 -3.04 16.49
N ILE A 174 -23.05 -2.08 15.68
CA ILE A 174 -23.18 -0.64 15.97
C ILE A 174 -24.65 -0.26 16.14
N ILE A 175 -25.50 -0.69 15.19
CA ILE A 175 -26.94 -0.35 15.22
C ILE A 175 -27.61 -0.93 16.46
N ILE A 176 -27.28 -2.16 16.85
CA ILE A 176 -27.87 -2.84 18.03
C ILE A 176 -27.39 -2.20 19.33
N THR A 177 -26.09 -1.93 19.46
CA THR A 177 -25.51 -1.39 20.70
C THR A 177 -25.77 0.10 20.89
N GLY A 178 -26.09 0.83 19.82
CA GLY A 178 -26.28 2.29 19.83
C GLY A 178 -24.99 3.06 20.11
N GLN A 179 -23.85 2.39 20.16
CA GLN A 179 -22.56 3.05 20.36
C GLN A 179 -22.17 3.81 19.09
N ASN A 180 -21.61 5.01 19.25
CA ASN A 180 -21.06 5.76 18.13
C ASN A 180 -19.52 5.64 18.13
N PRO A 181 -18.94 4.62 17.48
CA PRO A 181 -17.49 4.42 17.45
C PRO A 181 -16.76 5.56 16.73
N PHE A 182 -17.46 6.35 15.92
CA PHE A 182 -16.85 7.43 15.15
C PHE A 182 -16.46 8.64 16.00
N MET A 183 -16.85 8.68 17.29
CA MET A 183 -16.38 9.69 18.24
C MET A 183 -15.00 9.34 18.82
N ASP A 184 -14.62 8.06 18.79
CA ASP A 184 -13.35 7.58 19.31
C ASP A 184 -12.26 7.64 18.24
N ARG A 185 -11.09 8.17 18.62
CA ARG A 185 -9.93 8.28 17.73
C ARG A 185 -9.42 6.91 17.30
N ASP A 186 -9.39 5.94 18.21
CA ASP A 186 -8.76 4.65 17.93
C ASP A 186 -9.60 3.84 16.93
N PHE A 187 -10.93 3.97 17.02
CA PHE A 187 -11.86 3.43 16.04
C PHE A 187 -11.69 4.08 14.65
N LEU A 188 -11.56 5.42 14.58
CA LEU A 188 -11.30 6.10 13.30
C LEU A 188 -10.01 5.64 12.63
N LEU A 189 -8.96 5.38 13.42
CA LEU A 189 -7.71 4.84 12.89
C LEU A 189 -7.89 3.41 12.34
N MET A 190 -8.64 2.57 13.05
CA MET A 190 -8.96 1.22 12.59
C MET A 190 -9.77 1.22 11.29
N PHE A 191 -10.71 2.15 11.12
CA PHE A 191 -11.46 2.27 9.86
C PHE A 191 -10.57 2.62 8.67
N ASN A 192 -9.58 3.49 8.86
CA ASN A 192 -8.63 3.80 7.79
C ASN A 192 -7.81 2.57 7.38
N ILE A 193 -7.38 1.76 8.36
CA ILE A 193 -6.69 0.48 8.08
C ILE A 193 -7.61 -0.45 7.30
N VAL A 194 -8.88 -0.59 7.73
CA VAL A 194 -9.89 -1.39 7.04
C VAL A 194 -10.09 -0.91 5.60
N LEU A 195 -10.15 0.40 5.35
CA LEU A 195 -10.29 0.96 4.00
C LEU A 195 -9.11 0.60 3.10
N VAL A 196 -7.88 0.69 3.61
CA VAL A 196 -6.68 0.26 2.88
C VAL A 196 -6.72 -1.24 2.59
N ILE A 197 -7.13 -2.06 3.57
CA ILE A 197 -7.27 -3.52 3.39
C ILE A 197 -8.32 -3.85 2.33
N VAL A 198 -9.50 -3.23 2.38
CA VAL A 198 -10.57 -3.44 1.39
C VAL A 198 -10.10 -3.01 0.01
N LEU A 199 -9.41 -1.88 -0.11
CA LEU A 199 -8.84 -1.43 -1.36
C LEU A 199 -7.83 -2.46 -1.90
N ALA A 200 -6.91 -2.95 -1.07
CA ALA A 200 -5.94 -3.97 -1.46
C ALA A 200 -6.63 -5.28 -1.92
N ILE A 201 -7.60 -5.79 -1.15
CA ILE A 201 -8.37 -6.99 -1.50
C ILE A 201 -9.11 -6.79 -2.82
N SER A 202 -9.79 -5.65 -3.00
CA SER A 202 -10.53 -5.39 -4.24
C SER A 202 -9.59 -5.37 -5.45
N ILE A 203 -8.47 -4.63 -5.37
CA ILE A 203 -7.46 -4.56 -6.42
C ILE A 203 -6.90 -5.95 -6.75
N PHE A 204 -6.43 -6.71 -5.76
CA PHE A 204 -5.82 -8.02 -6.00
C PHE A 204 -6.82 -9.06 -6.51
N SER A 205 -8.07 -9.00 -6.06
CA SER A 205 -9.14 -9.87 -6.55
C SER A 205 -9.46 -9.60 -8.03
N ILE A 206 -9.42 -8.33 -8.46
CA ILE A 206 -9.68 -7.89 -9.86
C ILE A 206 -8.50 -8.21 -10.81
N ILE A 207 -7.27 -8.12 -10.30
CA ILE A 207 -6.06 -8.27 -11.11
C ILE A 207 -5.99 -9.64 -11.79
N GLU A 208 -6.49 -10.70 -11.14
CA GLU A 208 -6.50 -12.04 -11.72
C GLU A 208 -7.85 -12.42 -12.30
N ASN A 209 -7.83 -12.70 -13.60
CA ASN A 209 -9.00 -12.92 -14.43
C ASN A 209 -9.67 -14.28 -14.11
N SER A 210 -10.46 -14.34 -13.04
CA SER A 210 -11.47 -15.39 -12.90
C SER A 210 -12.81 -14.77 -13.24
N ASN A 211 -13.38 -15.16 -14.38
CA ASN A 211 -14.73 -14.77 -14.82
C ASN A 211 -15.82 -15.37 -13.92
N SER A 212 -15.67 -15.27 -12.60
CA SER A 212 -16.61 -15.74 -11.61
C SER A 212 -17.51 -14.59 -11.20
N LYS A 213 -18.75 -14.62 -11.68
CA LYS A 213 -19.79 -13.66 -11.29
C LYS A 213 -19.90 -13.49 -9.76
N ILE A 214 -19.64 -14.57 -9.01
CA ILE A 214 -19.64 -14.58 -7.54
C ILE A 214 -18.55 -13.67 -6.97
N THR A 215 -17.29 -13.78 -7.43
CA THR A 215 -16.20 -12.95 -6.91
C THR A 215 -16.44 -11.47 -7.21
N ASP A 216 -16.96 -11.17 -8.40
CA ASP A 216 -17.31 -9.80 -8.78
C ASP A 216 -18.43 -9.25 -7.91
N THR A 217 -19.47 -10.04 -7.61
CA THR A 217 -20.54 -9.60 -6.71
C THR A 217 -20.04 -9.36 -5.29
N ILE A 218 -19.15 -10.21 -4.78
CA ILE A 218 -18.55 -10.05 -3.45
C ILE A 218 -17.68 -8.81 -3.39
N ASN A 219 -16.83 -8.57 -4.39
CA ASN A 219 -16.03 -7.36 -4.48
C ASN A 219 -16.91 -6.10 -4.54
N CYS A 220 -17.97 -6.13 -5.35
CA CYS A 220 -18.90 -5.00 -5.47
C CYS A 220 -19.58 -4.70 -4.12
N ALA A 221 -20.08 -5.72 -3.42
CA ALA A 221 -20.66 -5.58 -2.09
C ALA A 221 -19.62 -5.06 -1.08
N LEU A 222 -18.40 -5.58 -1.11
CA LEU A 222 -17.30 -5.19 -0.22
C LEU A 222 -16.96 -3.70 -0.39
N ILE A 223 -16.79 -3.25 -1.63
CA ILE A 223 -16.53 -1.84 -1.96
C ILE A 223 -17.70 -0.95 -1.52
N THR A 224 -18.94 -1.38 -1.75
CA THR A 224 -20.13 -0.62 -1.36
C THR A 224 -20.19 -0.41 0.15
N ILE A 225 -19.94 -1.46 0.94
CA ILE A 225 -19.93 -1.36 2.40
C ILE A 225 -18.77 -0.52 2.89
N ALA A 226 -17.58 -0.66 2.29
CA ALA A 226 -16.43 0.17 2.65
C ALA A 226 -16.70 1.65 2.39
N LEU A 227 -17.33 2.01 1.26
CA LEU A 227 -17.73 3.39 0.98
C LEU A 227 -18.75 3.94 1.99
N LEU A 228 -19.69 3.12 2.45
CA LEU A 228 -20.61 3.52 3.52
C LEU A 228 -19.85 3.83 4.81
N ILE A 229 -18.91 2.97 5.21
CA ILE A 229 -18.06 3.19 6.39
C ILE A 229 -17.19 4.44 6.22
N ASP A 230 -16.61 4.65 5.03
CA ASP A 230 -15.80 5.83 4.71
C ASP A 230 -16.60 7.13 4.83
N LEU A 231 -17.86 7.14 4.36
CA LEU A 231 -18.75 8.30 4.53
C LEU A 231 -18.97 8.66 6.01
N PHE A 232 -19.17 7.66 6.87
CA PHE A 232 -19.26 7.90 8.32
C PHE A 232 -17.93 8.42 8.89
N ALA A 233 -16.80 7.81 8.51
CA ALA A 233 -15.47 8.27 8.96
C ALA A 233 -15.17 9.71 8.51
N LEU A 234 -15.52 10.06 7.25
CA LEU A 234 -15.40 11.42 6.71
C LEU A 234 -16.28 12.41 7.46
N SER A 235 -17.53 12.05 7.77
CA SER A 235 -18.42 12.92 8.55
C SER A 235 -17.84 13.23 9.94
N ALA A 236 -17.25 12.22 10.59
CA ALA A 236 -16.68 12.36 11.92
C ALA A 236 -15.40 13.19 11.92
N ILE A 237 -14.50 13.01 10.94
CA ILE A 237 -13.28 13.82 10.86
C ILE A 237 -13.60 15.29 10.55
N ILE A 238 -14.61 15.56 9.71
CA ILE A 238 -15.09 16.92 9.42
C ILE A 238 -15.67 17.56 10.67
N PHE A 239 -16.51 16.85 11.43
CA PHE A 239 -17.03 17.34 12.71
C PHE A 239 -15.90 17.70 13.67
N ARG A 240 -14.91 16.80 13.83
CA ARG A 240 -13.75 17.04 14.70
C ARG A 240 -12.90 18.21 14.24
N LEU A 241 -12.75 18.42 12.94
CA LEU A 241 -11.99 19.54 12.37
C LEU A 241 -12.69 20.86 12.68
N ASN A 242 -14.02 20.90 12.63
CA ASN A 242 -14.82 22.06 13.02
C ASN A 242 -14.79 22.32 14.54
N SER A 243 -14.87 21.28 15.36
CA SER A 243 -14.94 21.41 16.82
C SER A 243 -13.60 21.64 17.51
N TYR A 244 -12.54 20.99 17.02
CA TYR A 244 -11.23 20.95 17.69
C TYR A 244 -10.11 21.61 16.87
N GLY A 245 -10.44 22.25 15.73
CA GLY A 245 -9.50 22.96 14.87
C GLY A 245 -8.69 22.09 13.91
N LEU A 246 -7.88 22.75 13.09
CA LEU A 246 -6.98 22.15 12.11
C LEU A 246 -5.73 21.59 12.80
N THR A 247 -5.38 20.35 12.47
CA THR A 247 -4.12 19.71 12.89
C THR A 247 -3.55 18.94 11.71
N PRO A 248 -2.22 18.77 11.60
CA PRO A 248 -1.60 18.06 10.48
C PRO A 248 -2.16 16.65 10.35
N ASN A 249 -2.32 15.93 11.46
CA ASN A 249 -2.86 14.56 11.46
C ASN A 249 -4.32 14.49 10.94
N ARG A 250 -5.21 15.38 11.40
CA ARG A 250 -6.61 15.37 10.93
C ARG A 250 -6.71 15.69 9.44
N CYS A 251 -5.90 16.63 8.95
CA CYS A 251 -5.83 16.93 7.51
C CYS A 251 -5.30 15.74 6.71
N ALA A 252 -4.31 15.03 7.24
CA ALA A 252 -3.74 13.84 6.60
C ALA A 252 -4.79 12.73 6.45
N VAL A 253 -5.48 12.42 7.56
CA VAL A 253 -6.53 11.40 7.63
C VAL A 253 -7.71 11.75 6.72
N LEU A 254 -8.15 13.01 6.73
CA LEU A 254 -9.22 13.47 5.84
C LEU A 254 -8.83 13.28 4.37
N GLY A 255 -7.62 13.71 3.99
CA GLY A 255 -7.18 13.60 2.60
C GLY A 255 -7.03 12.16 2.12
N ILE A 256 -6.42 11.27 2.92
CA ILE A 256 -6.29 9.86 2.53
C ILE A 256 -7.65 9.16 2.40
N ASN A 257 -8.60 9.46 3.29
CA ASN A 257 -9.95 8.91 3.20
C ASN A 257 -10.67 9.39 1.94
N ILE A 258 -10.60 10.68 1.61
CA ILE A 258 -11.17 11.20 0.35
C ILE A 258 -10.54 10.48 -0.86
N ILE A 259 -9.21 10.32 -0.88
CA ILE A 259 -8.51 9.67 -1.98
C ILE A 259 -8.93 8.20 -2.11
N ILE A 260 -8.97 7.45 -1.01
CA ILE A 260 -9.40 6.04 -1.03
C ILE A 260 -10.89 5.93 -1.41
N GLY A 261 -11.76 6.76 -0.83
CA GLY A 261 -13.19 6.78 -1.12
C GLY A 261 -13.48 7.09 -2.59
N VAL A 262 -12.82 8.09 -3.17
CA VAL A 262 -12.96 8.38 -4.61
C VAL A 262 -12.45 7.22 -5.46
N HIS A 263 -11.32 6.60 -5.11
CA HIS A 263 -10.79 5.45 -5.85
C HIS A 263 -11.76 4.26 -5.81
N LEU A 264 -12.24 3.89 -4.63
CA LEU A 264 -13.24 2.84 -4.43
C LEU A 264 -14.53 3.15 -5.20
N GLY A 265 -14.99 4.41 -5.19
CA GLY A 265 -16.14 4.87 -5.96
C GLY A 265 -15.96 4.70 -7.47
N LEU A 266 -14.79 5.04 -8.01
CA LEU A 266 -14.46 4.83 -9.43
C LEU A 266 -14.45 3.34 -9.80
N ILE A 267 -13.89 2.48 -8.94
CA ILE A 267 -13.91 1.02 -9.13
C ILE A 267 -15.35 0.51 -9.12
N LEU A 268 -16.19 0.99 -8.19
CA LEU A 268 -17.60 0.60 -8.08
C LEU A 268 -18.41 1.00 -9.32
N VAL A 269 -18.24 2.23 -9.81
CA VAL A 269 -18.89 2.71 -11.04
C VAL A 269 -18.48 1.86 -12.25
N SER A 270 -17.21 1.48 -12.35
CA SER A 270 -16.72 0.58 -13.40
C SER A 270 -17.30 -0.82 -13.29
N TYR A 271 -17.48 -1.36 -12.07
CA TYR A 271 -18.18 -2.62 -11.82
C TYR A 271 -19.64 -2.56 -12.28
N TYR A 272 -20.35 -1.48 -11.96
CA TYR A 272 -21.74 -1.31 -12.37
C TYR A 272 -21.89 -1.26 -13.90
N GLY A 273 -20.97 -0.57 -14.59
CA GLY A 273 -20.90 -0.55 -16.05
C GLY A 273 -20.60 -1.93 -16.67
N TYR A 274 -19.73 -2.71 -16.02
CA TYR A 274 -19.43 -4.08 -16.41
C TYR A 274 -20.63 -5.02 -16.23
N PHE A 275 -21.32 -4.98 -15.08
CA PHE A 275 -22.51 -5.80 -14.82
C PHE A 275 -23.68 -5.49 -15.76
N LYS A 276 -23.84 -4.22 -16.17
CA LYS A 276 -24.80 -3.84 -17.21
C LYS A 276 -24.43 -4.32 -18.62
N LYS A 277 -23.29 -5.01 -18.79
CA LYS A 277 -22.70 -5.43 -20.07
C LYS A 277 -22.38 -4.27 -21.02
N ASN A 278 -22.26 -3.05 -20.48
CA ASN A 278 -22.04 -1.84 -21.27
C ASN A 278 -20.55 -1.51 -21.43
N LYS A 279 -19.68 -2.10 -20.62
CA LYS A 279 -18.24 -1.82 -20.61
C LYS A 279 -17.42 -3.11 -20.44
N PRO A 280 -16.24 -3.22 -21.10
CA PRO A 280 -15.36 -4.39 -20.96
C PRO A 280 -14.66 -4.40 -19.58
N LEU A 281 -14.17 -5.57 -19.14
CA LEU A 281 -13.40 -5.73 -17.89
C LEU A 281 -12.21 -4.75 -17.80
N GLN A 282 -11.62 -4.40 -18.95
CA GLN A 282 -10.55 -3.42 -19.08
C GLN A 282 -10.89 -2.08 -18.40
N THR A 283 -12.17 -1.65 -18.37
CA THR A 283 -12.52 -0.38 -17.72
C THR A 283 -12.31 -0.43 -16.21
N ILE A 284 -12.46 -1.60 -15.58
CA ILE A 284 -12.18 -1.78 -14.15
C ILE A 284 -10.67 -1.71 -13.92
N HIS A 285 -9.86 -2.39 -14.75
CA HIS A 285 -8.40 -2.31 -14.67
C HIS A 285 -7.89 -0.87 -14.83
N ASN A 286 -8.45 -0.13 -15.78
CA ASN A 286 -8.06 1.27 -16.01
C ASN A 286 -8.41 2.16 -14.82
N SER A 287 -9.56 1.94 -14.16
CA SER A 287 -9.93 2.68 -12.95
C SER A 287 -8.92 2.48 -11.82
N ILE A 288 -8.35 1.28 -11.70
CA ILE A 288 -7.32 0.98 -10.69
C ILE A 288 -6.00 1.64 -11.04
N THR A 289 -5.51 1.43 -12.26
CA THR A 289 -4.15 1.84 -12.65
C THR A 289 -4.02 3.34 -12.82
N SER A 290 -5.04 4.03 -13.33
CA SER A 290 -5.01 5.48 -13.55
C SER A 290 -5.02 6.29 -12.26
N TYR A 291 -5.50 5.72 -11.15
CA TYR A 291 -5.62 6.42 -9.87
C TYR A 291 -4.35 6.33 -9.01
N LEU A 292 -3.42 5.42 -9.32
CA LEU A 292 -2.16 5.24 -8.60
C LEU A 292 -1.30 6.52 -8.41
N PRO A 293 -1.17 7.46 -9.39
CA PRO A 293 -0.37 8.67 -9.19
C PRO A 293 -0.88 9.55 -8.07
N ILE A 294 -2.19 9.53 -7.82
CA ILE A 294 -2.86 10.44 -6.89
C ILE A 294 -2.38 10.19 -5.46
N TYR A 295 -2.15 8.91 -5.09
CA TYR A 295 -1.53 8.55 -3.82
C TYR A 295 -0.11 9.13 -3.67
N GLY A 296 0.62 9.25 -4.78
CA GLY A 296 1.99 9.76 -4.81
C GLY A 296 2.02 11.25 -4.67
N ILE A 297 1.16 11.94 -5.42
CA ILE A 297 0.94 13.38 -5.31
C ILE A 297 0.56 13.73 -3.87
N TRP A 298 -0.37 12.99 -3.27
CA TRP A 298 -0.75 13.18 -1.88
C TRP A 298 0.41 12.97 -0.90
N SER A 299 1.20 11.92 -1.10
CA SER A 299 2.39 11.67 -0.27
C SER A 299 3.39 12.81 -0.38
N VAL A 300 3.63 13.35 -1.58
CA VAL A 300 4.48 14.52 -1.80
C VAL A 300 3.92 15.77 -1.10
N ILE A 301 2.61 16.01 -1.18
CA ILE A 301 1.94 17.11 -0.47
C ILE A 301 2.20 16.99 1.03
N VAL A 302 2.00 15.80 1.61
CA VAL A 302 2.19 15.60 3.05
C VAL A 302 3.66 15.76 3.45
N ILE A 303 4.60 15.25 2.65
CA ILE A 303 6.03 15.34 2.97
C ILE A 303 6.57 16.77 2.82
N LEU A 304 6.15 17.51 1.80
CA LEU A 304 6.73 18.82 1.47
C LEU A 304 5.93 20.00 2.02
N ILE A 305 4.59 19.93 1.97
CA ILE A 305 3.72 21.07 2.26
C ILE A 305 3.32 21.11 3.73
N PHE A 306 3.04 19.98 4.37
CA PHE A 306 2.58 20.00 5.77
C PHE A 306 3.63 20.58 6.74
N PRO A 307 4.93 20.27 6.63
CA PRO A 307 5.95 20.90 7.48
C PRO A 307 6.10 22.41 7.29
N LEU A 308 5.61 22.97 6.18
CA LEU A 308 5.65 24.42 5.90
C LEU A 308 4.39 25.14 6.44
N ILE A 309 3.27 24.43 6.55
CA ILE A 309 1.98 24.98 6.96
C ILE A 309 1.74 24.84 8.47
N PHE A 310 2.22 23.74 9.08
CA PHE A 310 2.00 23.37 10.48
C PHE A 310 3.31 23.35 11.25
#